data_AF-A0A9W9K1F9-F1
#
_entry.id   AF-A0A9W9K1F9-F1
#
_cell.length_a   1.000
_cell.length_b   1.000
_cell.length_c   1.000
_cell.angle_alpha   90.00
_cell.angle_beta   90.00
_cell.angle_gamma   90.00
#
_symmetry.space_group_name_H-M   'P 1'
#
loop_
_entity.id
_entity.type
_entity.pdbx_description
1 polymer ?
#
loop_
_entity_poly.entity_id
_entity_poly.type
_entity_poly.pdbx_seq_one_letter_code
_entity_poly.pdbx_strand_id
1 'polypeptide(L)'
;MTSIHVGILVYDYQAIDVVGPIDLLQSANSGFLEVSKIFGPINDDAISRAPDFVFHHVGITKEPFHLFTSALTLIPTTSVDECPDLDIILLGGPNPEGFKLHPKYIDFIRRHASAGKLLFTVCTGSAVLASTGLLDGKNATINHAGYKWAKENYPAVNWTKEKNGSPTKISGLELVLLREWIWLHIGSRRNSDWRFLHMLPAIWITSLEALMVSQL
;
A
#
# COMPACT_ATOMS: atom_id res chain seq x y z
N MET A 1 -5.30 -7.60 23.09
CA MET A 1 -5.44 -8.33 21.81
C MET A 1 -4.05 -8.68 21.32
N THR A 2 -3.89 -9.72 20.50
CA THR A 2 -2.64 -9.99 19.78
C THR A 2 -2.39 -8.89 18.74
N SER A 3 -1.14 -8.42 18.64
CA SER A 3 -0.74 -7.44 17.65
C SER A 3 -0.86 -7.98 16.22
N ILE A 4 -1.16 -7.11 15.26
CA ILE A 4 -1.26 -7.41 13.84
C ILE A 4 0.03 -6.91 13.16
N HIS A 5 0.83 -7.83 12.64
CA HIS A 5 2.12 -7.53 12.03
C HIS A 5 1.95 -7.21 10.54
N VAL A 6 2.33 -6.00 10.14
CA VAL A 6 2.24 -5.52 8.76
C VAL A 6 3.64 -5.31 8.20
N GLY A 7 4.00 -6.05 7.15
CA GLY A 7 5.28 -5.89 6.46
C GLY A 7 5.16 -4.99 5.23
N ILE A 8 6.14 -4.12 5.04
CA ILE A 8 6.30 -3.25 3.88
C ILE A 8 7.63 -3.59 3.23
N LEU A 9 7.59 -4.21 2.05
CA LEU A 9 8.82 -4.60 1.35
C LEU A 9 9.52 -3.37 0.79
N VAL A 10 10.80 -3.19 1.13
CA VAL A 10 11.58 -2.01 0.75
C VAL A 10 12.20 -2.19 -0.63
N TYR A 11 11.58 -1.60 -1.62
CA TYR A 11 12.07 -1.41 -2.99
C TYR A 11 11.76 0.03 -3.42
N ASP A 12 12.18 0.45 -4.62
CA ASP A 12 11.91 1.80 -5.13
C ASP A 12 10.42 1.98 -5.45
N TYR A 13 9.61 2.20 -4.42
CA TYR A 13 8.18 2.46 -4.50
C TYR A 13 7.88 3.96 -4.31
N GLN A 14 6.68 4.37 -4.73
CA GLN A 14 6.16 5.68 -4.39
C GLN A 14 5.80 5.74 -2.89
N ALA A 15 6.44 6.65 -2.14
CA ALA A 15 6.33 6.67 -0.68
C ALA A 15 4.90 6.83 -0.16
N ILE A 16 4.05 7.65 -0.81
CA ILE A 16 2.67 7.87 -0.37
C ILE A 16 1.83 6.59 -0.42
N ASP A 17 2.17 5.65 -1.32
CA ASP A 17 1.43 4.39 -1.47
C ASP A 17 1.56 3.49 -0.23
N VAL A 18 2.62 3.69 0.56
CA VAL A 18 2.83 2.95 1.81
C VAL A 18 2.60 3.83 3.03
N VAL A 19 3.10 5.07 3.04
CA VAL A 19 2.99 5.98 4.19
C VAL A 19 1.52 6.34 4.45
N GLY A 20 0.73 6.59 3.39
CA GLY A 20 -0.69 6.93 3.56
C GLY A 20 -1.49 5.85 4.29
N PRO A 21 -1.49 4.58 3.82
CA PRO A 21 -2.15 3.50 4.53
C PRO A 21 -1.56 3.20 5.92
N ILE A 22 -0.24 3.28 6.10
CA ILE A 22 0.38 3.07 7.41
C ILE A 22 -0.10 4.12 8.42
N ASP A 23 -0.05 5.40 8.06
CA ASP A 23 -0.44 6.50 8.95
C ASP A 23 -1.92 6.38 9.34
N LEU A 24 -2.77 6.02 8.38
CA LEU A 24 -4.17 5.74 8.61
C LEU A 24 -4.38 4.56 9.57
N LEU A 25 -3.72 3.41 9.35
CA LEU A 25 -3.84 2.24 10.22
C LEU A 25 -3.27 2.54 11.62
N GLN A 26 -2.14 3.22 11.71
CA GLN A 26 -1.52 3.63 12.96
C GLN A 26 -2.43 4.59 13.75
N SER A 27 -3.20 5.46 13.08
CA SER A 27 -4.17 6.34 13.74
C SER A 27 -5.32 5.57 14.43
N ALA A 28 -5.56 4.32 14.03
CA ALA A 28 -6.52 3.43 14.67
C ALA A 28 -5.93 2.60 15.82
N ASN A 29 -4.61 2.68 16.07
CA ASN A 29 -3.98 1.92 17.15
C ASN A 29 -4.44 2.40 18.52
N SER A 30 -4.62 1.45 19.46
CA SER A 30 -4.98 1.74 20.85
C SER A 30 -4.10 2.82 21.50
N GLY A 31 -2.77 2.75 21.31
CA GLY A 31 -1.83 3.74 21.83
C GLY A 31 -2.03 5.15 21.24
N PHE A 32 -2.38 5.26 19.96
CA PHE A 32 -2.68 6.56 19.34
C PHE A 32 -4.02 7.11 19.81
N LEU A 33 -5.04 6.26 19.98
CA LEU A 33 -6.33 6.65 20.53
C LEU A 33 -6.20 7.13 21.99
N GLU A 34 -5.34 6.50 22.79
CA GLU A 34 -5.07 6.93 24.16
C GLU A 34 -4.49 8.35 24.20
N VAL A 35 -3.49 8.64 23.36
CA VAL A 35 -2.92 10.00 23.23
C VAL A 35 -3.93 10.98 22.66
N SER A 36 -4.80 10.55 21.76
CA SER A 36 -5.82 11.40 21.12
C SER A 36 -6.89 11.92 22.09
N LYS A 37 -6.96 11.41 23.34
CA LYS A 37 -7.79 11.97 24.41
C LYS A 37 -7.50 13.45 24.68
N ILE A 38 -6.33 13.98 24.27
CA ILE A 38 -6.02 15.41 24.34
C ILE A 38 -6.98 16.30 23.50
N PHE A 39 -7.57 15.75 22.44
CA PHE A 39 -8.49 16.48 21.55
C PHE A 39 -9.95 16.39 22.00
N GLY A 40 -10.26 15.54 22.99
CA GLY A 40 -11.61 15.32 23.49
C GLY A 40 -11.78 13.90 24.05
N PRO A 41 -12.89 13.63 24.74
CA PRO A 41 -13.14 12.32 25.33
C PRO A 41 -13.27 11.23 24.26
N ILE A 42 -12.50 10.15 24.41
CA ILE A 42 -12.60 8.92 23.63
C ILE A 42 -13.03 7.81 24.60
N ASN A 43 -14.01 7.00 24.19
CA ASN A 43 -14.55 5.92 25.01
C ASN A 43 -13.50 4.83 25.26
N ASP A 44 -13.25 4.47 26.53
CA ASP A 44 -12.29 3.42 26.91
C ASP A 44 -12.65 2.03 26.34
N ASP A 45 -13.94 1.73 26.15
CA ASP A 45 -14.39 0.51 25.47
C ASP A 45 -13.91 0.49 24.01
N ALA A 46 -13.93 1.64 23.31
CA ALA A 46 -13.42 1.75 21.95
C ALA A 46 -11.90 1.53 21.91
N ILE A 47 -11.15 2.06 22.88
CA ILE A 47 -9.70 1.88 22.99
C ILE A 47 -9.36 0.42 23.30
N SER A 48 -10.10 -0.22 24.20
CA SER A 48 -9.88 -1.63 24.56
C SER A 48 -10.11 -2.60 23.39
N ARG A 49 -10.96 -2.22 22.43
CA ARG A 49 -11.25 -2.98 21.21
C ARG A 49 -10.40 -2.57 20.01
N ALA A 50 -9.60 -1.51 20.14
CA ALA A 50 -8.81 -1.00 19.05
C ALA A 50 -7.71 -2.01 18.65
N PRO A 51 -7.39 -2.11 17.35
CA PRO A 51 -6.28 -2.94 16.91
C PRO A 51 -4.94 -2.42 17.45
N ASP A 52 -3.93 -3.27 17.33
CA ASP A 52 -2.54 -2.93 17.60
C ASP A 52 -1.70 -3.37 16.40
N PHE A 53 -1.50 -2.46 15.44
CA PHE A 53 -0.68 -2.69 14.25
C PHE A 53 0.80 -2.45 14.56
N VAL A 54 1.64 -3.40 14.18
CA VAL A 54 3.11 -3.29 14.26
C VAL A 54 3.67 -3.33 12.84
N PHE A 55 4.33 -2.26 12.42
CA PHE A 55 4.85 -2.10 11.07
C PHE A 55 6.32 -2.50 10.96
N HIS A 56 6.65 -3.27 9.92
CA HIS A 56 8.00 -3.72 9.62
C HIS A 56 8.39 -3.27 8.22
N HIS A 57 9.41 -2.43 8.10
CA HIS A 57 10.02 -2.12 6.81
C HIS A 57 11.04 -3.22 6.49
N VAL A 58 10.66 -4.15 5.60
CA VAL A 58 11.37 -5.38 5.32
C VAL A 58 12.29 -5.19 4.11
N GLY A 59 13.59 -5.13 4.36
CA GLY A 59 14.62 -4.98 3.31
C GLY A 59 15.17 -6.31 2.80
N ILE A 60 15.89 -6.29 1.67
CA ILE A 60 16.80 -7.38 1.31
C ILE A 60 17.98 -7.40 2.28
N THR A 61 18.44 -6.21 2.67
CA THR A 61 19.41 -5.95 3.75
C THR A 61 18.83 -4.88 4.66
N LYS A 62 19.52 -4.53 5.75
CA LYS A 62 19.19 -3.37 6.60
C LYS A 62 19.94 -2.09 6.20
N GLU A 63 20.53 -2.08 5.01
CA GLU A 63 21.23 -0.90 4.50
C GLU A 63 20.25 0.20 4.08
N PRO A 64 20.63 1.47 4.14
CA PRO A 64 19.79 2.58 3.68
C PRO A 64 19.38 2.41 2.21
N PHE A 65 18.11 2.68 1.92
CA PHE A 65 17.52 2.62 0.58
C PHE A 65 16.95 4.00 0.19
N HIS A 66 17.31 4.50 -0.99
CA HIS A 66 16.84 5.80 -1.47
C HIS A 66 15.61 5.63 -2.36
N LEU A 67 14.50 6.28 -2.00
CA LEU A 67 13.25 6.28 -2.75
C LEU A 67 13.23 7.44 -3.73
N PHE A 68 13.03 7.14 -5.02
CA PHE A 68 13.17 8.14 -6.08
C PHE A 68 12.21 9.32 -5.96
N THR A 69 10.90 9.06 -5.97
CA THR A 69 9.88 10.12 -6.09
C THR A 69 9.70 10.98 -4.84
N SER A 70 10.11 10.45 -3.68
CA SER A 70 9.99 11.15 -2.40
C SER A 70 11.29 11.84 -1.96
N ALA A 71 12.41 11.52 -2.62
CA ALA A 71 13.76 11.91 -2.19
C ALA A 71 14.09 11.51 -0.74
N LEU A 72 13.39 10.51 -0.19
CA LEU A 72 13.62 9.99 1.16
C LEU A 72 14.66 8.87 1.15
N THR A 73 15.40 8.77 2.24
CA THR A 73 16.21 7.60 2.56
C THR A 73 15.53 6.82 3.68
N LEU A 74 15.17 5.58 3.42
CA LEU A 74 14.56 4.66 4.38
C LEU A 74 15.62 3.67 4.87
N ILE A 75 15.64 3.39 6.17
CA ILE A 75 16.44 2.30 6.74
C ILE A 75 15.47 1.17 7.10
N PRO A 76 15.57 -0.02 6.47
CA PRO A 76 14.72 -1.16 6.81
C PRO A 76 14.84 -1.53 8.29
N THR A 77 13.71 -1.79 8.95
CA THR A 77 13.68 -2.19 10.37
C THR A 77 14.02 -3.67 10.54
N THR A 78 13.77 -4.47 9.50
CA THR A 78 14.11 -5.89 9.44
C THR A 78 14.54 -6.29 8.02
N SER A 79 14.96 -7.54 7.84
CA SER A 79 15.26 -8.12 6.53
C SER A 79 14.32 -9.28 6.22
N VAL A 80 14.24 -9.69 4.96
CA VAL A 80 13.49 -10.90 4.53
C VAL A 80 13.94 -12.20 5.23
N ASP A 81 15.15 -12.22 5.79
CA ASP A 81 15.72 -13.37 6.50
C ASP A 81 15.44 -13.34 8.02
N GLU A 82 15.18 -12.15 8.58
CA GLU A 82 15.00 -11.93 10.04
C GLU A 82 13.58 -11.43 10.41
N CYS A 83 12.73 -11.20 9.40
CA CYS A 83 11.39 -10.69 9.60
C CYS A 83 10.57 -11.65 10.49
N PRO A 84 9.82 -11.13 11.50
CA PRO A 84 8.83 -11.93 12.19
C PRO A 84 7.75 -12.40 11.21
N ASP A 85 6.93 -13.36 11.66
CA ASP A 85 5.76 -13.77 10.90
C ASP A 85 4.79 -12.58 10.75
N LEU A 86 4.31 -12.35 9.53
CA LEU A 86 3.49 -11.19 9.18
C LEU A 86 2.05 -11.61 8.97
N ASP A 87 1.08 -10.78 9.33
CA ASP A 87 -0.35 -10.99 9.02
C ASP A 87 -0.70 -10.39 7.65
N ILE A 88 -0.06 -9.27 7.31
CA ILE A 88 -0.33 -8.49 6.11
C ILE A 88 1.01 -8.11 5.45
N ILE A 89 1.09 -8.21 4.12
CA ILE A 89 2.13 -7.54 3.33
C ILE A 89 1.49 -6.41 2.51
N LEU A 90 2.01 -5.20 2.67
CA LEU A 90 1.66 -4.02 1.89
C LEU A 90 2.68 -3.78 0.78
N LEU A 91 2.21 -3.68 -0.46
CA LEU A 91 3.00 -3.42 -1.66
C LEU A 91 2.60 -2.09 -2.30
N GLY A 92 3.51 -1.12 -2.28
CA GLY A 92 3.36 0.16 -2.99
C GLY A 92 3.67 0.03 -4.48
N GLY A 93 3.26 1.03 -5.27
CA GLY A 93 3.56 1.11 -6.69
C GLY A 93 5.07 1.28 -6.94
N PRO A 94 5.70 0.39 -7.73
CA PRO A 94 7.12 0.50 -8.01
C PRO A 94 7.40 1.60 -9.03
N ASN A 95 8.62 2.11 -9.04
CA ASN A 95 9.16 2.87 -10.16
C ASN A 95 9.09 2.00 -11.44
N PRO A 96 8.30 2.38 -12.46
CA PRO A 96 8.09 1.54 -13.63
C PRO A 96 9.32 1.46 -14.54
N GLU A 97 10.25 2.42 -14.44
CA GLU A 97 11.48 2.41 -15.23
C GLU A 97 12.42 1.32 -14.70
N GLY A 98 12.61 0.26 -15.49
CA GLY A 98 13.52 -0.83 -15.14
C GLY A 98 13.07 -1.68 -13.95
N PHE A 99 11.77 -1.66 -13.59
CA PHE A 99 11.26 -2.44 -12.46
C PHE A 99 11.59 -3.92 -12.59
N LYS A 100 12.36 -4.42 -11.62
CA LYS A 100 12.63 -5.85 -11.44
C LYS A 100 12.64 -6.17 -9.97
N LEU A 101 11.66 -6.94 -9.51
CA LEU A 101 11.59 -7.36 -8.12
C LEU A 101 12.71 -8.36 -7.80
N HIS A 102 13.35 -8.18 -6.65
CA HIS A 102 14.43 -9.07 -6.20
C HIS A 102 13.88 -10.49 -5.95
N PRO A 103 14.59 -11.57 -6.34
CA PRO A 103 14.10 -12.95 -6.17
C PRO A 103 13.68 -13.31 -4.74
N LYS A 104 14.45 -12.86 -3.73
CA LYS A 104 14.06 -13.07 -2.32
C LYS A 104 12.70 -12.45 -1.97
N TYR A 105 12.33 -11.31 -2.55
CA TYR A 105 10.98 -10.75 -2.33
C TYR A 105 9.90 -11.57 -3.03
N ILE A 106 10.18 -12.08 -4.24
CA ILE A 106 9.25 -12.99 -4.93
C ILE A 106 8.97 -14.22 -4.06
N ASP A 107 10.02 -14.85 -3.53
CA ASP A 107 9.88 -16.03 -2.67
C ASP A 107 9.21 -15.68 -1.33
N PHE A 108 9.51 -14.52 -0.76
CA PHE A 108 8.87 -14.02 0.46
C PHE A 108 7.37 -13.82 0.28
N ILE A 109 6.94 -13.15 -0.80
CA ILE A 109 5.52 -12.94 -1.13
C ILE A 109 4.82 -14.28 -1.38
N ARG A 110 5.44 -15.19 -2.14
CA ARG A 110 4.86 -16.52 -2.41
C ARG A 110 4.66 -17.34 -1.15
N ARG A 111 5.64 -17.34 -0.23
CA ARG A 111 5.50 -18.02 1.08
C ARG A 111 4.37 -17.41 1.90
N HIS A 112 4.30 -16.08 1.99
CA HIS A 112 3.22 -15.38 2.69
C HIS A 112 1.83 -15.71 2.11
N ALA A 113 1.70 -15.68 0.78
CA ALA A 113 0.47 -16.05 0.09
C ALA A 113 0.09 -17.52 0.34
N SER A 114 1.06 -18.44 0.28
CA SER A 114 0.81 -19.87 0.52
C SER A 114 0.35 -20.18 1.94
N ALA A 115 0.66 -19.31 2.90
CA ALA A 115 0.15 -19.38 4.27
C ALA A 115 -1.29 -18.84 4.40
N GLY A 116 -1.93 -18.43 3.30
CA GLY A 116 -3.29 -17.90 3.29
C GLY A 116 -3.41 -16.48 3.88
N LYS A 117 -2.30 -15.73 3.91
CA LYS A 117 -2.24 -14.43 4.56
C LYS A 117 -2.46 -13.28 3.60
N LEU A 118 -2.81 -12.12 4.16
CA LEU A 118 -3.32 -11.01 3.39
C LEU A 118 -2.21 -10.32 2.58
N LEU A 119 -2.49 -10.08 1.29
CA LEU A 119 -1.72 -9.20 0.44
C LEU A 119 -2.55 -7.95 0.14
N PHE A 120 -1.96 -6.81 0.45
CA PHE A 120 -2.56 -5.50 0.24
C PHE A 120 -1.68 -4.70 -0.72
N THR A 121 -2.25 -4.22 -1.81
CA THR A 121 -1.49 -3.47 -2.83
C THR A 121 -2.12 -2.11 -3.06
N VAL A 122 -1.30 -1.11 -3.35
CA VAL A 122 -1.75 0.27 -3.60
C VAL A 122 -1.16 0.77 -4.92
N CYS A 123 -1.96 1.53 -5.68
CA CYS A 123 -1.57 2.14 -6.95
C CYS A 123 -1.16 1.09 -7.99
N THR A 124 0.12 1.00 -8.36
CA THR A 124 0.68 -0.01 -9.26
C THR A 124 1.29 -1.21 -8.52
N GLY A 125 1.09 -1.30 -7.20
CA GLY A 125 1.58 -2.41 -6.37
C GLY A 125 1.06 -3.78 -6.79
N SER A 126 -0.09 -3.86 -7.46
CA SER A 126 -0.58 -5.12 -8.04
C SER A 126 0.33 -5.67 -9.13
N ALA A 127 1.16 -4.85 -9.78
CA ALA A 127 2.20 -5.31 -10.70
C ALA A 127 3.38 -5.99 -9.99
N VAL A 128 3.68 -5.58 -8.75
CA VAL A 128 4.66 -6.28 -7.89
C VAL A 128 4.16 -7.69 -7.61
N LEU A 129 2.87 -7.81 -7.28
CA LEU A 129 2.24 -9.11 -7.08
C LEU A 129 2.18 -9.93 -8.39
N ALA A 130 1.86 -9.30 -9.53
CA ALA A 130 1.88 -9.94 -10.84
C ALA A 130 3.27 -10.50 -11.20
N SER A 131 4.35 -9.81 -10.83
CA SER A 131 5.73 -10.28 -11.07
C SER A 131 6.08 -11.60 -10.38
N THR A 132 5.27 -12.02 -9.40
CA THR A 132 5.42 -13.32 -8.72
C THR A 132 4.70 -14.47 -9.45
N GLY A 133 3.92 -14.18 -10.50
CA GLY A 133 3.04 -15.14 -11.18
C GLY A 133 1.77 -15.50 -10.40
N LEU A 134 1.58 -14.97 -9.18
CA LEU A 134 0.40 -15.29 -8.35
C LEU A 134 -0.92 -14.77 -8.94
N LEU A 135 -0.87 -13.77 -9.82
CA LEU A 135 -2.05 -13.22 -10.50
C LEU A 135 -2.31 -13.84 -11.88
N ASP A 136 -1.48 -14.78 -12.33
CA ASP A 136 -1.63 -15.39 -13.65
C ASP A 136 -2.98 -16.13 -13.75
N GLY A 137 -3.75 -15.81 -14.79
CA GLY A 137 -5.11 -16.29 -15.01
C GLY A 137 -6.17 -15.69 -14.07
N LYS A 138 -5.80 -14.80 -13.15
CA LYS A 138 -6.71 -14.17 -12.18
C LYS A 138 -7.13 -12.77 -12.62
N ASN A 139 -8.32 -12.35 -12.20
CA ASN A 139 -8.79 -10.97 -12.39
C ASN A 139 -8.08 -10.04 -11.41
N ALA A 140 -7.57 -8.92 -11.90
CA ALA A 140 -6.91 -7.92 -11.07
C ALA A 140 -7.15 -6.50 -11.59
N THR A 141 -7.08 -5.53 -10.68
CA THR A 141 -7.10 -4.10 -11.01
C THR A 141 -5.72 -3.50 -10.75
N ILE A 142 -5.46 -2.37 -11.39
CA ILE A 142 -4.26 -1.56 -11.21
C ILE A 142 -4.63 -0.11 -11.48
N ASN A 143 -3.91 0.81 -10.84
CA ASN A 143 -4.02 2.24 -11.11
C ASN A 143 -4.20 2.52 -12.61
N HIS A 144 -5.18 3.37 -12.92
CA HIS A 144 -5.56 3.71 -14.29
C HIS A 144 -4.39 4.13 -15.20
N ALA A 145 -3.41 4.87 -14.69
CA ALA A 145 -2.24 5.30 -15.46
C ALA A 145 -1.31 4.12 -15.79
N GLY A 146 -1.23 3.12 -14.91
CA GLY A 146 -0.44 1.90 -15.08
C GLY A 146 -1.12 0.80 -15.92
N TYR A 147 -2.42 0.93 -16.24
CA TYR A 147 -3.19 -0.14 -16.88
C TYR A 147 -2.58 -0.66 -18.20
N LYS A 148 -2.20 0.25 -19.11
CA LYS A 148 -1.61 -0.15 -20.40
C LYS A 148 -0.28 -0.89 -20.19
N TRP A 149 0.59 -0.31 -19.36
CA TRP A 149 1.89 -0.88 -19.02
C TRP A 149 1.75 -2.27 -18.37
N ALA A 150 0.77 -2.45 -17.48
CA ALA A 150 0.53 -3.73 -16.82
C ALA A 150 0.08 -4.83 -17.78
N LYS A 151 -0.79 -4.50 -18.75
CA LYS A 151 -1.20 -5.47 -19.79
C LYS A 151 -0.03 -5.91 -20.68
N GLU A 152 0.89 -5.00 -20.97
CA GLU A 152 2.06 -5.28 -21.80
C GLU A 152 3.10 -6.14 -21.05
N ASN A 153 3.33 -5.86 -19.76
CA ASN A 153 4.37 -6.55 -18.97
C ASN A 153 3.87 -7.83 -18.28
N TYR A 154 2.57 -7.92 -17.98
CA TYR A 154 1.95 -9.06 -17.28
C TYR A 154 0.70 -9.54 -18.04
N PRO A 155 0.85 -10.04 -19.28
CA PRO A 155 -0.28 -10.40 -20.15
C PRO A 155 -1.06 -11.63 -19.67
N ALA A 156 -0.48 -12.43 -18.76
CA ALA A 156 -1.14 -13.58 -18.15
C ALA A 156 -2.22 -13.17 -17.12
N VAL A 157 -2.21 -11.93 -16.65
CA VAL A 157 -3.20 -11.41 -15.70
C VAL A 157 -4.41 -10.84 -16.43
N ASN A 158 -5.61 -11.16 -15.95
CA ASN A 158 -6.86 -10.63 -16.50
C ASN A 158 -7.13 -9.22 -15.95
N TRP A 159 -6.40 -8.22 -16.45
CA TRP A 159 -6.53 -6.83 -16.02
C TRP A 159 -7.88 -6.23 -16.38
N THR A 160 -8.56 -5.62 -15.41
CA THR A 160 -9.80 -4.86 -15.61
C THR A 160 -9.67 -3.41 -15.12
N LYS A 161 -10.40 -2.51 -15.77
CA LYS A 161 -10.60 -1.11 -15.33
C LYS A 161 -11.84 -0.95 -14.45
N GLU A 162 -12.63 -2.01 -14.32
CA GLU A 162 -13.82 -1.96 -13.48
C GLU A 162 -13.40 -1.86 -12.02
N LYS A 163 -13.89 -0.82 -11.35
CA LYS A 163 -13.73 -0.62 -9.91
C LYS A 163 -14.47 -1.68 -9.08
N ASN A 164 -15.21 -2.56 -9.74
CA ASN A 164 -16.11 -3.55 -9.17
C ASN A 164 -15.39 -4.88 -8.89
N GLY A 165 -14.17 -4.83 -8.38
CA GLY A 165 -13.75 -5.89 -7.48
C GLY A 165 -14.61 -5.76 -6.23
N SER A 166 -15.83 -6.31 -6.22
CA SER A 166 -16.51 -6.61 -4.97
C SER A 166 -15.46 -7.24 -4.06
N PRO A 167 -15.16 -6.69 -2.86
CA PRO A 167 -14.17 -7.28 -1.98
C PRO A 167 -14.57 -8.74 -1.84
N THR A 168 -13.70 -9.66 -2.25
CA THR A 168 -13.90 -11.09 -2.05
C THR A 168 -14.26 -11.24 -0.58
N LYS A 169 -15.54 -11.54 -0.30
CA LYS A 169 -16.18 -11.38 1.02
C LYS A 169 -15.21 -11.76 2.14
N ILE A 170 -14.59 -10.76 2.78
CA ILE A 170 -13.87 -10.95 4.04
C ILE A 170 -14.91 -10.67 5.11
N SER A 171 -15.28 -11.70 5.86
CA SER A 171 -15.96 -11.50 7.13
C SER A 171 -15.06 -10.65 8.02
N GLY A 172 -15.35 -9.35 8.12
CA GLY A 172 -14.76 -8.45 9.12
C GLY A 172 -13.47 -7.71 8.72
N LEU A 173 -13.48 -6.96 7.63
CA LEU A 173 -12.86 -5.62 7.50
C LEU A 173 -13.13 -5.09 6.08
N GLU A 174 -14.12 -4.21 5.90
CA GLU A 174 -14.30 -3.45 4.66
C GLU A 174 -13.42 -2.20 4.72
N LEU A 175 -12.31 -2.19 3.98
CA LEU A 175 -11.47 -0.99 3.84
C LEU A 175 -11.99 -0.13 2.66
N VAL A 176 -12.92 0.79 2.94
CA VAL A 176 -13.35 1.84 2.03
C VAL A 176 -12.60 3.12 2.40
N LEU A 177 -11.36 3.31 1.95
CA LEU A 177 -10.61 4.54 2.26
C LEU A 177 -9.79 5.05 1.07
N LEU A 178 -9.75 6.39 0.96
CA LEU A 178 -9.05 7.27 0.01
C LEU A 178 -9.83 7.85 -1.19
N ARG A 179 -11.11 8.23 -0.98
CA ARG A 179 -11.79 9.18 -1.90
C ARG A 179 -11.96 10.60 -1.35
N GLU A 180 -11.97 10.78 -0.02
CA GLU A 180 -12.39 12.05 0.60
C GLU A 180 -11.25 13.01 1.00
N TRP A 181 -10.00 12.55 1.13
CA TRP A 181 -8.92 13.38 1.71
C TRP A 181 -8.22 14.33 0.73
N ILE A 182 -8.21 14.02 -0.57
CA ILE A 182 -7.51 14.82 -1.58
C ILE A 182 -8.30 16.09 -1.97
N TRP A 183 -9.61 16.16 -1.68
CA TRP A 183 -10.44 17.29 -2.07
C TRP A 183 -10.42 18.48 -1.09
N LEU A 184 -9.87 18.31 0.11
CA LEU A 184 -10.07 19.30 1.19
C LEU A 184 -9.14 20.52 1.16
N HIS A 185 -8.17 20.65 0.25
CA HIS A 185 -7.24 21.81 0.28
C HIS A 185 -6.85 22.47 -1.06
N ILE A 186 -7.49 22.16 -2.20
CA ILE A 186 -7.27 22.90 -3.48
C ILE A 186 -8.46 23.82 -3.79
N GLY A 187 -9.02 24.42 -2.75
CA GLY A 187 -10.32 25.09 -2.82
C GLY A 187 -10.42 26.36 -2.00
N SER A 188 -9.45 27.29 -2.04
CA SER A 188 -9.76 28.72 -1.84
C SER A 188 -8.64 29.64 -2.33
N ARG A 189 -9.06 30.74 -2.98
CA ARG A 189 -8.30 31.91 -3.47
C ARG A 189 -7.68 31.80 -4.88
N ARG A 190 -8.47 32.32 -5.84
CA ARG A 190 -7.97 33.03 -7.04
C ARG A 190 -6.88 34.04 -6.61
N ASN A 191 -5.64 33.77 -6.98
CA ASN A 191 -4.71 34.82 -7.39
C ASN A 191 -3.69 34.24 -8.36
N SER A 192 -3.49 34.97 -9.44
CA SER A 192 -2.75 34.64 -10.65
C SER A 192 -1.25 34.68 -10.44
N ASP A 193 -0.58 33.52 -10.36
CA ASP A 193 0.78 33.27 -10.90
C ASP A 193 1.25 31.83 -10.61
N TRP A 194 0.58 30.84 -11.21
CA TRP A 194 0.93 29.41 -11.08
C TRP A 194 1.32 28.74 -12.40
N ARG A 195 2.04 29.45 -13.28
CA ARG A 195 2.44 28.91 -14.60
C ARG A 195 3.36 27.68 -14.52
N PHE A 196 3.98 27.40 -13.37
CA PHE A 196 4.81 26.21 -13.17
C PHE A 196 4.02 24.93 -12.82
N LEU A 197 2.83 25.05 -12.21
CA LEU A 197 2.02 23.90 -11.78
C LEU A 197 1.14 23.32 -12.90
N HIS A 198 0.98 24.03 -14.02
CA HIS A 198 0.27 23.53 -15.20
C HIS A 198 1.08 22.56 -16.08
N MET A 199 2.37 22.33 -15.77
CA MET A 199 3.21 21.34 -16.46
C MET A 199 3.31 19.99 -15.74
N LEU A 200 2.77 19.87 -14.52
CA LEU A 200 2.63 18.57 -13.87
C LEU A 200 1.30 17.98 -14.35
N PRO A 201 1.28 16.91 -15.15
CA PRO A 201 0.03 16.30 -15.56
C PRO A 201 -0.76 15.91 -14.29
N ALA A 202 -2.03 16.29 -14.24
CA ALA A 202 -3.02 15.94 -13.22
C ALA A 202 -3.32 14.42 -13.12
N ILE A 203 -2.37 13.60 -13.57
CA ILE A 203 -2.42 12.14 -13.68
C ILE A 203 -2.07 11.46 -12.35
N TRP A 204 -1.36 12.13 -11.44
CA TRP A 204 -0.81 11.47 -10.24
C TRP A 204 -1.74 11.46 -9.00
N ILE A 205 -2.82 12.25 -9.00
CA ILE A 205 -3.64 12.48 -7.79
C ILE A 205 -5.02 11.77 -7.82
N THR A 206 -5.40 11.12 -8.93
CA THR A 206 -6.81 10.72 -9.15
C THR A 206 -7.15 9.24 -8.97
N SER A 207 -6.25 8.38 -8.47
CA SER A 207 -6.61 6.96 -8.23
C SER A 207 -5.67 6.25 -7.26
N LEU A 208 -5.93 6.38 -5.96
CA LEU A 208 -5.50 5.36 -4.99
C LEU A 208 -6.44 4.17 -5.17
N GLU A 209 -6.05 3.26 -6.06
CA GLU A 209 -6.72 1.97 -6.22
C GLU A 209 -5.98 0.95 -5.36
N ALA A 210 -6.72 0.35 -4.44
CA ALA A 210 -6.22 -0.73 -3.62
C ALA A 210 -6.82 -2.05 -4.11
N LEU A 211 -5.95 -3.02 -4.40
CA LEU A 211 -6.37 -4.40 -4.64
C LEU A 211 -5.99 -5.21 -3.40
N MET A 212 -7.01 -5.77 -2.75
CA MET A 212 -6.87 -6.66 -1.61
C MET A 212 -7.06 -8.09 -2.09
N VAL A 213 -6.05 -8.93 -1.89
CA VAL A 213 -6.08 -10.34 -2.31
C VAL A 213 -5.94 -11.20 -1.06
N SER A 214 -7.05 -11.79 -0.62
CA SER A 214 -7.10 -12.60 0.62
C SER A 214 -7.06 -14.11 0.39
N GLN A 215 -7.17 -14.59 -0.85
CA GLN A 215 -7.17 -16.02 -1.17
C GLN A 215 -6.53 -16.26 -2.53
N LEU A 216 -5.24 -16.60 -2.53
CA LEU A 216 -4.51 -17.03 -3.73
C LEU A 216 -4.25 -18.53 -3.73
#